data_AF-A0A1N6UE21-F1
#
_entry.id   AF-A0A1N6UE21-F1
#
_cell.length_a   1.000
_cell.length_b   1.000
_cell.length_c   1.000
_cell.angle_alpha   90.00
_cell.angle_beta   90.00
_cell.angle_gamma   90.00
#
_symmetry.space_group_name_H-M   'P 1'
#
loop_
_entity.id
_entity.type
_entity.pdbx_description
1 polymer ?
#
loop_
_entity_poly.entity_id
_entity_poly.type
_entity_poly.pdbx_seq_one_letter_code
_entity_poly.pdbx_strand_id
1 'polypeptide(L)'
;MQPAPEIALRDIHQLPAPSLWPPAPGWWGVLAVVLVVSLGVHLWLRRRRLRRIAIEKIFDDAMSEAFDAPAQVAAMSALLRRASRRHRADADVLDGDEWLKALDEGAKVPLFQSGIGRLMLDGGYRKDIDPGDVDVLRKMARTRFLEWMRV
;
A
#
# COMPACT_ATOMS: atom_id res chain seq x y z
N MET A 1 24.35 32.93 -88.96
CA MET A 1 23.63 32.74 -87.69
C MET A 1 24.20 31.50 -87.03
N GLN A 2 25.02 31.65 -85.99
CA GLN A 2 25.56 30.52 -85.22
C GLN A 2 24.57 30.19 -84.10
N PRO A 3 24.22 28.91 -83.87
CA PRO A 3 23.29 28.52 -82.82
C PRO A 3 23.92 28.79 -81.45
N ALA A 4 23.11 29.32 -80.52
CA ALA A 4 23.53 29.59 -79.15
C ALA A 4 23.93 28.27 -78.46
N PRO A 5 25.01 28.26 -77.65
CA PRO A 5 25.48 27.05 -76.99
C PRO A 5 24.41 26.53 -76.02
N GLU A 6 24.09 25.26 -76.17
CA GLU A 6 23.08 24.56 -75.38
C GLU A 6 23.53 24.49 -73.91
N ILE A 7 22.74 25.09 -73.02
CA ILE A 7 23.05 25.15 -71.59
C ILE A 7 22.84 23.76 -71.00
N ALA A 8 23.94 23.07 -70.67
CA ALA A 8 23.92 21.78 -70.00
C ALA A 8 23.33 21.93 -68.58
N LEU A 9 22.04 21.65 -68.43
CA LEU A 9 21.39 21.57 -67.13
C LEU A 9 22.01 20.42 -66.33
N ARG A 10 22.62 20.75 -65.19
CA ARG A 10 23.18 19.76 -64.26
C ARG A 10 22.08 19.25 -63.33
N ASP A 11 22.03 17.93 -63.17
CA ASP A 11 20.99 17.23 -62.43
C ASP A 11 20.94 17.62 -60.94
N ILE A 12 19.74 17.67 -60.37
CA ILE A 12 19.51 18.14 -59.00
C ILE A 12 19.96 17.03 -58.03
N HIS A 13 21.07 17.25 -57.34
CA HIS A 13 21.56 16.32 -56.32
C HIS A 13 20.62 16.34 -55.11
N GLN A 14 19.91 15.24 -54.86
CA GLN A 14 19.14 15.06 -53.64
C GLN A 14 20.09 14.95 -52.44
N LEU A 15 19.95 15.87 -51.49
CA LEU A 15 20.66 15.79 -50.22
C LEU A 15 20.17 14.56 -49.44
N PRO A 16 21.07 13.77 -48.83
CA PRO A 16 20.66 12.65 -47.98
C PRO A 16 19.78 13.17 -46.84
N ALA A 17 18.79 12.35 -46.44
CA ALA A 17 17.86 12.71 -45.38
C ALA A 17 18.63 13.15 -44.11
N PRO A 18 18.20 14.23 -43.43
CA PRO A 18 18.87 14.70 -42.24
C PRO A 18 18.93 13.56 -41.22
N SER A 19 20.14 13.25 -40.74
CA SER A 19 20.31 12.31 -39.65
C SER A 19 19.52 12.81 -38.45
N LEU A 20 18.72 11.93 -37.83
CA LEU A 20 17.94 12.19 -36.61
C LEU A 20 18.82 12.43 -35.36
N TRP A 21 20.01 13.00 -35.55
CA TRP A 21 21.08 13.06 -34.57
C TRP A 21 21.76 14.43 -34.59
N PRO A 22 22.07 15.03 -33.44
CA PRO A 22 21.77 14.58 -32.08
C PRO A 22 20.36 15.00 -31.65
N PRO A 23 19.74 14.31 -30.68
CA PRO A 23 18.58 14.87 -29.99
C PRO A 23 18.96 16.25 -29.48
N ALA A 24 18.10 17.25 -29.74
CA ALA A 24 18.34 18.61 -29.28
C ALA A 24 18.74 18.60 -27.78
N PRO A 25 19.73 19.40 -27.36
CA PRO A 25 20.32 19.32 -26.02
C PRO A 25 19.31 19.39 -24.86
N GLY A 26 18.10 19.95 -25.09
CA GLY A 26 17.00 19.96 -24.12
C GLY A 26 16.45 18.59 -23.71
N TRP A 27 16.64 17.53 -24.53
CA TRP A 27 16.22 16.17 -24.17
C TRP A 27 16.97 15.61 -22.98
N TRP A 28 18.23 16.01 -22.77
CA TRP A 28 18.98 15.61 -21.58
C TRP A 28 18.36 16.18 -20.31
N GLY A 29 17.83 17.40 -20.35
CA GLY A 29 17.07 18.00 -19.25
C GLY A 29 15.77 17.22 -18.97
N VAL A 30 15.02 16.87 -20.01
CA VAL A 30 13.81 16.04 -19.89
C VAL A 30 14.15 14.68 -19.28
N LEU A 31 15.20 14.03 -19.76
CA LEU A 31 15.65 12.73 -19.25
C LEU A 31 16.07 12.82 -17.79
N ALA A 32 16.81 13.87 -17.40
CA ALA A 32 17.18 14.11 -16.02
C ALA A 32 15.95 14.30 -15.11
N VAL A 33 14.96 15.07 -15.55
CA VAL A 33 13.70 15.26 -14.79
C VAL A 33 12.95 13.95 -14.64
N VAL A 34 12.79 13.16 -15.71
CA VAL A 34 12.14 11.85 -15.65
C VAL A 34 12.88 10.91 -14.69
N LEU A 35 14.21 10.94 -14.70
CA LEU A 35 15.03 10.10 -13.83
C LEU A 35 14.88 10.50 -12.35
N VAL A 36 14.83 11.80 -12.05
CA VAL A 36 14.57 12.30 -10.70
C VAL A 36 13.17 11.94 -10.22
N VAL A 37 12.14 12.15 -11.06
CA VAL A 37 10.74 11.81 -10.72
C VAL A 37 10.59 10.32 -10.50
N SER A 38 11.10 9.49 -11.40
CA SER A 38 11.03 8.03 -11.28
C SER A 38 11.75 7.52 -10.03
N LEU A 39 12.92 8.08 -9.71
CA LEU A 39 13.64 7.74 -8.48
C LEU A 39 12.86 8.18 -7.23
N GLY A 40 12.28 9.38 -7.24
CA GLY A 40 11.43 9.88 -6.15
C GLY A 40 10.22 8.99 -5.90
N VAL A 41 9.49 8.62 -6.96
CA VAL A 41 8.36 7.70 -6.90
C VAL A 41 8.80 6.32 -6.41
N HIS A 42 9.90 5.78 -6.94
CA HIS A 42 10.44 4.48 -6.53
C HIS A 42 10.81 4.47 -5.04
N LEU A 43 11.51 5.49 -4.54
CA LEU A 43 11.87 5.61 -3.13
C LEU A 43 10.64 5.77 -2.23
N TRP A 44 9.65 6.55 -2.66
CA TRP A 44 8.39 6.71 -1.93
C TRP A 44 7.62 5.39 -1.82
N LEU A 45 7.47 4.67 -2.94
CA LEU A 45 6.84 3.35 -2.97
C LEU A 45 7.62 2.34 -2.12
N ARG A 46 8.95 2.33 -2.20
CA ARG A 46 9.81 1.46 -1.39
C ARG A 46 9.64 1.74 0.09
N ARG A 47 9.67 3.01 0.51
CA ARG A 47 9.43 3.40 1.91
C ARG A 47 8.05 2.96 2.39
N ARG A 48 7.01 3.15 1.57
CA ARG A 48 5.64 2.72 1.89
C ARG A 48 5.54 1.19 2.02
N ARG A 49 6.21 0.43 1.16
CA ARG A 49 6.29 -1.04 1.24
C ARG A 49 7.03 -1.50 2.49
N LEU A 50 8.19 -0.93 2.78
CA LEU A 50 8.98 -1.31 3.96
C LEU A 50 8.24 -1.00 5.27
N ARG A 51 7.56 0.15 5.36
CA ARG A 51 6.70 0.47 6.51
C ARG A 51 5.59 -0.56 6.68
N ARG A 52 4.93 -0.93 5.59
CA ARG A 52 3.88 -1.96 5.61
C ARG A 52 4.42 -3.31 6.10
N ILE A 53 5.57 -3.76 5.58
CA ILE A 53 6.20 -5.02 5.99
C ILE A 53 6.58 -4.99 7.48
N ALA A 54 7.13 -3.87 7.98
CA ALA A 54 7.47 -3.75 9.38
C ALA A 54 6.22 -3.84 10.29
N ILE A 55 5.10 -3.23 9.90
CA ILE A 55 3.84 -3.32 10.64
C ILE A 55 3.26 -4.73 10.56
N GLU A 56 3.29 -5.36 9.38
CA GLU A 56 2.86 -6.76 9.20
C GLU A 56 3.66 -7.70 10.10
N LYS A 57 4.97 -7.49 10.20
CA LYS A 57 5.84 -8.27 11.07
C LYS A 57 5.46 -8.16 12.54
N ILE A 58 5.10 -6.97 13.04
CA ILE A 58 4.64 -6.81 14.44
C ILE A 58 3.40 -7.68 14.72
N PHE A 59 2.47 -7.76 13.77
CA PHE A 59 1.28 -8.57 13.91
C PHE A 59 1.62 -10.07 13.85
N ASP A 60 2.47 -10.45 12.89
CA ASP A 60 2.88 -11.85 12.70
C ASP A 60 3.70 -12.37 13.90
N ASP A 61 4.60 -11.55 14.46
CA ASP A 61 5.39 -11.86 15.66
C ASP A 61 4.46 -12.10 16.87
N ALA A 62 3.49 -11.20 17.11
CA ALA A 62 2.51 -11.36 18.19
C ALA A 62 1.63 -12.61 18.05
N MET A 63 1.32 -13.01 16.80
CA MET A 63 0.57 -14.23 16.52
C MET A 63 1.43 -15.49 16.74
N SER A 64 2.74 -15.40 16.51
CA SER A 64 3.68 -16.51 16.74
C SER A 64 3.96 -16.78 18.23
N GLU A 65 3.87 -15.75 19.07
CA GLU A 65 3.99 -15.88 20.54
C GLU A 65 2.73 -16.49 21.18
N ALA A 66 1.59 -16.46 20.48
CA ALA A 66 0.31 -16.94 20.97
C ALA A 66 0.08 -18.42 20.59
N PHE A 67 0.33 -19.32 21.55
CA PHE A 67 0.25 -20.77 21.35
C PHE A 67 -1.17 -21.31 21.16
N ASP A 68 -2.17 -20.72 21.82
CA ASP A 68 -3.55 -21.21 21.81
C ASP A 68 -4.52 -20.23 21.14
N ALA A 69 -5.64 -20.74 20.63
CA ALA A 69 -6.70 -19.94 20.00
C ALA A 69 -7.17 -18.73 20.85
N PRO A 70 -7.45 -18.86 22.16
CA PRO A 70 -7.84 -17.72 23.00
C PRO A 70 -6.71 -16.71 23.19
N ALA A 71 -5.46 -17.18 23.29
CA ALA A 71 -4.30 -16.30 23.39
C ALA A 71 -4.11 -15.47 22.11
N GLN A 72 -4.37 -16.06 20.94
CA GLN A 72 -4.33 -15.35 19.66
C GLN A 72 -5.40 -14.27 19.60
N VAL A 73 -6.62 -14.57 20.05
CA VAL A 73 -7.70 -13.56 20.13
C VAL A 73 -7.34 -12.42 21.07
N ALA A 74 -6.80 -12.73 22.25
CA ALA A 74 -6.34 -11.73 23.21
C ALA A 74 -5.21 -10.84 22.62
N ALA A 75 -4.24 -11.44 21.92
CA ALA A 75 -3.17 -10.72 21.26
C ALA A 75 -3.70 -9.78 20.16
N MET A 76 -4.66 -10.25 19.35
CA MET A 76 -5.33 -9.41 18.34
C MET A 76 -6.07 -8.23 18.97
N SER A 77 -6.85 -8.46 20.03
CA SER A 77 -7.56 -7.40 20.74
C SER A 77 -6.60 -6.37 21.34
N ALA A 78 -5.49 -6.81 21.95
CA ALA A 78 -4.47 -5.91 22.50
C ALA A 78 -3.78 -5.06 21.42
N LEU A 79 -3.43 -5.65 20.27
CA LEU A 79 -2.83 -4.93 19.15
C LEU A 79 -3.77 -3.88 18.57
N LEU A 80 -5.04 -4.23 18.37
CA LEU A 80 -6.05 -3.31 17.87
C LEU A 80 -6.31 -2.18 18.86
N ARG A 81 -6.34 -2.44 20.17
CA ARG A 81 -6.47 -1.41 21.20
C ARG A 81 -5.28 -0.47 21.25
N ARG A 82 -4.07 -0.97 20.95
CA ARG A 82 -2.89 -0.12 20.78
C ARG A 82 -2.94 0.73 19.51
N ALA A 83 -3.49 0.20 18.42
CA ALA A 83 -3.67 0.93 17.17
C ALA A 83 -4.78 1.98 17.26
N SER A 84 -5.90 1.68 17.94
CA SER A 84 -7.02 2.61 18.13
C SER A 84 -6.60 3.84 18.91
N ARG A 85 -5.74 3.72 19.92
CA ARG A 85 -5.17 4.87 20.66
C ARG A 85 -4.45 5.90 19.78
N ARG A 86 -3.95 5.51 18.60
CA ARG A 86 -3.33 6.44 17.64
C ARG A 86 -4.36 7.23 16.83
N HIS A 87 -5.56 6.70 16.70
CA HIS A 87 -6.67 7.30 15.96
C HIS A 87 -7.65 8.06 16.85
N ARG A 88 -7.87 7.55 18.06
CA ARG A 88 -8.89 7.99 18.99
C ARG A 88 -8.32 8.05 20.40
N ALA A 89 -8.31 9.25 20.98
CA ALA A 89 -7.85 9.47 22.35
C ALA A 89 -8.80 8.87 23.40
N ASP A 90 -10.07 8.65 23.05
CA ASP A 90 -11.11 8.07 23.90
C ASP A 90 -11.20 6.53 23.80
N ALA A 91 -10.36 5.90 22.96
CA ALA A 91 -10.43 4.47 22.71
C ALA A 91 -10.20 3.58 23.94
N ASP A 92 -9.57 4.11 25.00
CA ASP A 92 -9.33 3.36 26.23
C ASP A 92 -10.60 3.16 27.09
N VAL A 93 -11.62 4.02 26.92
CA VAL A 93 -12.88 3.98 27.69
C VAL A 93 -13.94 3.08 27.03
N LEU A 94 -13.73 2.70 25.77
CA LEU A 94 -14.71 1.95 24.99
C LEU A 94 -14.63 0.45 25.31
N ASP A 95 -15.74 -0.14 25.75
CA ASP A 95 -15.86 -1.57 26.01
C ASP A 95 -17.11 -2.17 25.34
N GLY A 96 -17.13 -3.50 25.22
CA GLY A 96 -18.28 -4.23 24.67
C GLY A 96 -18.63 -3.83 23.22
N ASP A 97 -19.92 -3.65 22.95
CA ASP A 97 -20.38 -3.31 21.60
C ASP A 97 -19.89 -1.93 21.11
N GLU A 98 -19.60 -0.99 22.02
CA GLU A 98 -19.00 0.31 21.65
C GLU A 98 -17.59 0.16 21.11
N TRP A 99 -16.82 -0.78 21.67
CA TRP A 99 -15.50 -1.14 21.14
C TRP A 99 -15.61 -1.72 19.72
N LEU A 100 -16.54 -2.63 19.46
CA LEU A 100 -16.76 -3.18 18.11
C LEU A 100 -17.18 -2.09 17.12
N LYS A 101 -18.00 -1.14 17.55
CA LYS A 101 -18.42 0.00 16.73
C LYS A 101 -17.24 0.90 16.38
N ALA A 102 -16.35 1.16 17.35
CA ALA A 102 -15.13 1.92 17.10
C ALA A 102 -14.16 1.18 16.18
N LEU A 103 -14.07 -0.15 16.28
CA LEU A 103 -13.30 -0.97 15.34
C LEU A 103 -13.81 -0.80 13.91
N ASP A 104 -15.11 -0.66 13.69
CA ASP A 104 -15.70 -0.48 12.35
C ASP A 104 -15.74 0.99 11.87
N GLU A 105 -15.33 1.94 12.70
CA GLU A 105 -15.47 3.36 12.37
C GLU A 105 -14.55 3.80 11.22
N GLY A 106 -15.13 4.26 10.11
CA GLY A 106 -14.38 4.60 8.90
C GLY A 106 -14.06 3.41 8.01
N ALA A 107 -14.43 2.18 8.39
CA ALA A 107 -14.48 1.07 7.46
C ALA A 107 -15.71 1.21 6.55
N LYS A 108 -15.57 0.88 5.26
CA LYS A 108 -16.70 0.93 4.30
C LYS A 108 -17.77 -0.13 4.59
N VAL A 109 -17.36 -1.24 5.20
CA VAL A 109 -18.21 -2.37 5.57
C VAL A 109 -17.90 -2.72 7.02
N PRO A 110 -18.90 -2.79 7.91
CA PRO A 110 -18.67 -3.22 9.28
C PRO A 110 -18.22 -4.68 9.28
N LEU A 111 -17.04 -4.93 9.83
CA LEU A 111 -16.41 -6.24 9.93
C LEU A 111 -16.64 -6.84 11.33
N PHE A 112 -16.66 -6.01 12.37
CA PHE A 112 -16.57 -6.50 13.75
C PHE A 112 -17.90 -6.55 14.50
N GLN A 113 -18.90 -5.78 14.08
CA GLN A 113 -20.22 -5.73 14.73
C GLN A 113 -21.06 -7.02 14.62
N SER A 114 -20.72 -7.96 13.72
CA SER A 114 -21.54 -9.16 13.49
C SER A 114 -20.74 -10.46 13.42
N GLY A 115 -21.38 -11.57 13.82
CA GLY A 115 -20.83 -12.93 13.68
C GLY A 115 -19.51 -13.12 14.43
N ILE A 116 -18.48 -13.53 13.68
CA ILE A 116 -17.13 -13.85 14.18
C ILE A 116 -16.46 -12.65 14.87
N GLY A 117 -16.79 -11.41 14.47
CA GLY A 117 -16.24 -10.19 15.07
C GLY A 117 -16.52 -10.04 16.57
N ARG A 118 -17.63 -10.61 17.06
CA ARG A 118 -17.97 -10.60 18.50
C ARG A 118 -17.01 -11.44 19.35
N LEU A 119 -16.27 -12.36 18.74
CA LEU A 119 -15.21 -13.09 19.43
C LEU A 119 -14.11 -12.15 19.95
N MET A 120 -13.98 -10.91 19.47
CA MET A 120 -13.03 -9.95 20.06
C MET A 120 -13.39 -9.50 21.48
N LEU A 121 -14.67 -9.63 21.88
CA LEU A 121 -15.13 -9.27 23.21
C LEU A 121 -14.81 -10.37 24.23
N ASP A 122 -15.22 -11.60 23.91
CA ASP A 122 -15.19 -12.71 24.87
C ASP A 122 -14.14 -13.79 24.53
N GLY A 123 -13.55 -13.73 23.34
CA GLY A 123 -12.71 -14.81 22.82
C GLY A 123 -11.36 -14.95 23.52
N GLY A 124 -10.90 -13.94 24.27
CA GLY A 124 -9.75 -14.11 25.18
C GLY A 124 -10.07 -15.02 26.38
N TYR A 125 -11.34 -15.17 26.74
CA TYR A 125 -11.80 -15.90 27.92
C TYR A 125 -12.58 -17.19 27.58
N ARG A 126 -12.91 -17.41 26.31
CA ARG A 126 -13.52 -18.67 25.85
C ARG A 126 -12.49 -19.78 25.80
N LYS A 127 -12.78 -20.90 26.47
CA LYS A 127 -11.92 -22.09 26.47
C LYS A 127 -11.90 -22.86 25.15
N ASP A 128 -12.99 -22.79 24.38
CA ASP A 128 -13.16 -23.56 23.15
C ASP A 128 -13.61 -22.63 22.03
N ILE A 129 -12.74 -22.45 21.04
CA ILE A 129 -12.96 -21.59 19.88
C ILE A 129 -12.52 -22.40 18.66
N ASP A 130 -13.39 -22.48 17.66
CA ASP A 130 -13.08 -23.14 16.40
C ASP A 130 -11.83 -22.48 15.77
N PRO A 131 -10.76 -23.24 15.48
CA PRO A 131 -9.59 -22.73 14.78
C PRO A 131 -9.93 -22.01 13.46
N GLY A 132 -10.98 -22.45 12.75
CA GLY A 132 -11.45 -21.80 11.52
C GLY A 132 -11.97 -20.39 11.76
N ASP A 133 -12.68 -20.16 12.86
CA ASP A 133 -13.18 -18.84 13.24
C ASP A 133 -12.02 -17.90 13.64
N VAL A 134 -11.00 -18.43 14.32
CA VAL A 134 -9.79 -17.67 14.68
C VAL A 134 -9.04 -17.21 13.43
N ASP A 135 -8.93 -18.06 12.40
CA ASP A 135 -8.27 -17.71 11.15
C ASP A 135 -9.02 -16.64 10.36
N VAL A 136 -10.35 -16.69 10.34
CA VAL A 136 -11.18 -15.63 9.74
C VAL A 136 -10.99 -14.33 10.51
N LEU A 137 -11.06 -14.39 11.84
CA LEU A 137 -10.87 -13.23 12.71
C LEU A 137 -9.48 -12.62 12.54
N ARG A 138 -8.44 -13.46 12.40
CA ARG A 138 -7.06 -13.05 12.14
C ARG A 138 -6.95 -12.23 10.87
N LYS A 139 -7.57 -12.65 9.77
CA LYS A 139 -7.55 -11.91 8.50
C LYS A 139 -8.24 -10.55 8.63
N MET A 140 -9.37 -10.50 9.35
CA MET A 140 -10.11 -9.27 9.60
C MET A 140 -9.29 -8.30 10.47
N ALA A 141 -8.77 -8.79 11.60
CA ALA A 141 -7.94 -8.03 12.53
C ALA A 141 -6.69 -7.48 11.85
N ARG A 142 -5.99 -8.30 11.06
CA ARG A 142 -4.79 -7.90 10.30
C ARG A 142 -5.11 -6.77 9.32
N THR A 143 -6.19 -6.91 8.56
CA THR A 143 -6.61 -5.90 7.58
C THR A 143 -6.86 -4.57 8.27
N ARG A 144 -7.60 -4.60 9.39
CA ARG A 144 -7.94 -3.39 10.13
C ARG A 144 -6.74 -2.75 10.83
N PHE A 145 -5.89 -3.54 11.45
CA PHE A 145 -4.65 -3.07 12.07
C PHE A 145 -3.74 -2.35 11.05
N LEU A 146 -3.60 -2.91 9.85
CA LEU A 146 -2.82 -2.30 8.77
C LEU A 146 -3.45 -1.01 8.24
N GLU A 147 -4.78 -0.92 8.21
CA GLU A 147 -5.47 0.31 7.81
C GLU A 147 -5.18 1.44 8.79
N TRP A 148 -5.36 1.19 10.10
CA TRP A 148 -5.06 2.17 11.14
C TRP A 148 -3.58 2.52 11.22
N MET A 149 -2.67 1.58 11.01
CA MET A 149 -1.23 1.87 11.07
C MET A 149 -0.67 2.53 9.80
N ARG A 150 -1.45 2.64 8.71
CA ARG A 150 -1.05 3.25 7.44
C ARG A 150 -1.38 4.74 7.32
N VAL A 151 -2.18 5.28 8.25
CA VAL A 151 -2.41 6.72 8.39
C VAL A 151 -1.18 7.35 9.05
#